data_AF-A0AA35W479-F1
#
_entry.id   AF-A0AA35W479-F1
#
_cell.length_a   1.000
_cell.length_b   1.000
_cell.length_c   1.000
_cell.angle_alpha   90.00
_cell.angle_beta   90.00
_cell.angle_gamma   90.00
#
_symmetry.space_group_name_H-M   'P 1'
#
loop_
_entity.id
_entity.type
_entity.pdbx_description
1 polymer ?
#
loop_
_entity_poly.entity_id
_entity_poly.type
_entity_poly.pdbx_seq_one_letter_code
_entity_poly.pdbx_strand_id
1 'polypeptide(L)'
;MFIMPAGETHKTLETVQFIYRWLAERKAERGHLIVAVGGGVVGDLAGFVAATYLRGLPFAQVPTSLLAMMDAAIGGKCAVDLPQGKNLVGAFYQPKFVLSDDERETLGIRILLNYGHTIGHAIEAATGYGSFLHGEAVSVGMMGAARIGEAMGMMSSDEVERQRSLLESYGLPLTCGEMDIAAVSNAMLSDKKVAGRAIRWVLLDGIGNATTRNDVPPELVHSTLERLSRDEP
;
A
#
# COMPACT_ATOMS: atom_id res chain seq x y z
N MET A 1 -8.44 25.79 -7.23
CA MET A 1 -7.36 24.79 -7.24
C MET A 1 -6.20 25.30 -6.39
N PHE A 2 -5.73 24.47 -5.45
CA PHE A 2 -4.39 24.56 -4.84
C PHE A 2 -3.52 23.53 -5.56
N ILE A 3 -2.22 23.77 -5.69
CA ILE A 3 -1.28 22.80 -6.28
C ILE A 3 -0.17 22.57 -5.24
N MET A 4 0.04 21.31 -4.89
CA MET A 4 1.08 20.85 -3.98
C MET A 4 2.22 20.24 -4.82
N PRO A 5 3.50 20.42 -4.46
CA PRO A 5 4.59 19.65 -5.06
C PRO A 5 4.41 18.14 -4.78
N ALA A 6 4.91 17.29 -5.67
CA ALA A 6 4.79 15.83 -5.53
C ALA A 6 5.75 15.25 -4.46
N GLY A 7 5.41 14.07 -3.95
CA GLY A 7 6.26 13.28 -3.03
C GLY A 7 5.94 13.44 -1.53
N GLU A 8 6.24 12.40 -0.75
CA GLU A 8 5.94 12.30 0.69
C GLU A 8 6.55 13.44 1.53
N THR A 9 7.67 14.02 1.08
CA THR A 9 8.35 15.14 1.77
C THR A 9 7.49 16.39 1.94
N HIS A 10 6.40 16.52 1.17
CA HIS A 10 5.44 17.62 1.26
C HIS A 10 4.23 17.29 2.14
N LYS A 11 4.17 16.08 2.74
CA LYS A 11 3.05 15.59 3.57
C LYS A 11 3.10 16.13 5.01
N THR A 12 3.30 17.43 5.18
CA THR A 12 3.68 18.02 6.48
C THR A 12 2.64 19.01 7.01
N LEU A 13 2.75 19.32 8.31
CA LEU A 13 1.97 20.41 8.94
C LEU A 13 2.24 21.79 8.31
N GLU A 14 3.38 22.00 7.66
CA GLU A 14 3.67 23.24 6.93
C GLU A 14 2.80 23.37 5.68
N THR A 15 2.70 22.31 4.87
CA THR A 15 1.81 22.22 3.70
C THR A 15 0.34 22.39 4.08
N VAL A 16 -0.08 21.79 5.20
CA VAL A 16 -1.40 22.00 5.80
C VAL A 16 -1.63 23.50 6.12
N GLN A 17 -0.63 24.18 6.68
CA GLN A 17 -0.71 25.62 6.99
C GLN A 17 -0.74 26.50 5.72
N PHE A 18 -0.08 26.11 4.63
CA PHE A 18 -0.23 26.78 3.33
C PHE A 18 -1.65 26.63 2.78
N ILE A 19 -2.28 25.45 2.90
CA ILE A 19 -3.66 25.25 2.45
C ILE A 19 -4.66 26.01 3.33
N TYR A 20 -4.48 26.07 4.66
CA TYR A 20 -5.33 26.92 5.52
C TYR A 20 -5.29 28.40 5.11
N ARG A 21 -4.11 28.92 4.75
CA ARG A 21 -3.95 30.28 4.22
C ARG A 21 -4.69 30.46 2.90
N TRP A 22 -4.49 29.54 1.95
CA TRP A 22 -5.17 29.52 0.66
C TRP A 22 -6.71 29.45 0.79
N LEU A 23 -7.23 28.69 1.76
CA LEU A 23 -8.67 28.62 2.07
C LEU A 23 -9.19 29.92 2.69
N ALA A 24 -8.43 30.53 3.61
CA ALA A 24 -8.81 31.78 4.28
C ALA A 24 -8.84 32.98 3.32
N GLU A 25 -7.84 33.10 2.44
CA GLU A 25 -7.82 34.07 1.34
C GLU A 25 -9.07 33.99 0.46
N ARG A 26 -9.56 32.77 0.23
CA ARG A 26 -10.75 32.46 -0.59
C ARG A 26 -12.05 32.46 0.21
N LYS A 27 -12.00 32.85 1.49
CA LYS A 27 -13.14 32.91 2.41
C LYS A 27 -13.94 31.60 2.42
N ALA A 28 -13.25 30.47 2.50
CA ALA A 28 -13.90 29.16 2.45
C ALA A 28 -14.80 28.94 3.68
N GLU A 29 -16.06 28.59 3.45
CA GLU A 29 -17.08 28.39 4.49
C GLU A 29 -17.37 26.90 4.74
N ARG A 30 -18.11 26.60 5.82
CA ARG A 30 -18.47 25.23 6.23
C ARG A 30 -19.20 24.41 5.15
N GLY A 31 -19.88 25.06 4.20
CA GLY A 31 -20.61 24.39 3.13
C GLY A 31 -19.72 23.95 1.94
N HIS A 32 -18.47 24.42 1.85
CA HIS A 32 -17.63 24.15 0.69
C HIS A 32 -17.00 22.75 0.74
N LEU A 33 -17.02 22.06 -0.39
CA LEU A 33 -16.42 20.74 -0.57
C LEU A 33 -14.93 20.87 -0.91
N ILE A 34 -14.08 20.20 -0.12
CA ILE A 34 -12.69 19.92 -0.50
C ILE A 34 -12.68 18.63 -1.33
N VAL A 35 -12.15 18.70 -2.54
CA VAL A 35 -11.95 17.53 -3.42
C VAL A 35 -10.45 17.29 -3.53
N ALA A 36 -9.98 16.13 -3.05
CA ALA A 36 -8.63 15.66 -3.29
C ALA A 36 -8.55 15.00 -4.67
N VAL A 37 -7.58 15.37 -5.49
CA VAL A 37 -7.29 14.73 -6.79
C VAL A 37 -5.80 14.39 -6.79
N GLY A 38 -5.46 13.11 -6.69
CA GLY A 38 -4.06 12.67 -6.60
C GLY A 38 -3.89 11.28 -5.99
N GLY A 39 -2.64 10.89 -5.74
CA GLY A 39 -2.30 9.70 -4.96
C GLY A 39 -2.49 9.88 -3.44
N GLY A 40 -2.16 8.86 -2.65
CA GLY A 40 -2.46 8.79 -1.22
C GLY A 40 -2.02 10.01 -0.40
N VAL A 41 -0.83 10.57 -0.68
CA VAL A 41 -0.31 11.80 -0.07
C VAL A 41 -1.29 12.98 -0.16
N VAL A 42 -1.97 13.13 -1.30
CA VAL A 42 -2.96 14.20 -1.53
C VAL A 42 -4.25 13.91 -0.78
N GLY A 43 -4.69 12.64 -0.76
CA GLY A 43 -5.87 12.18 -0.02
C GLY A 43 -5.74 12.40 1.49
N ASP A 44 -4.65 11.88 2.08
CA ASP A 44 -4.28 12.02 3.48
C ASP A 44 -4.29 13.50 3.92
N LEU A 45 -3.54 14.34 3.20
CA LEU A 45 -3.31 15.72 3.61
C LEU A 45 -4.54 16.61 3.40
N ALA A 46 -5.27 16.43 2.29
CA ALA A 46 -6.52 17.14 2.05
C ALA A 46 -7.64 16.70 3.01
N GLY A 47 -7.69 15.41 3.39
CA GLY A 47 -8.62 14.89 4.39
C GLY A 47 -8.32 15.43 5.78
N PHE A 48 -7.03 15.54 6.15
CA PHE A 48 -6.62 16.14 7.43
C PHE A 48 -6.97 17.63 7.48
N VAL A 49 -6.74 18.38 6.40
CA VAL A 49 -7.20 19.76 6.24
C VAL A 49 -8.73 19.86 6.38
N ALA A 50 -9.48 18.96 5.74
CA ALA A 50 -10.94 19.00 5.79
C ALA A 50 -11.51 18.67 7.18
N ALA A 51 -10.85 17.80 7.95
CA ALA A 51 -11.22 17.47 9.32
C ALA A 51 -11.06 18.65 10.29
N THR A 52 -10.06 19.50 10.05
CA THR A 52 -9.52 20.47 11.01
C THR A 52 -9.89 21.91 10.67
N TYR A 53 -9.88 22.30 9.38
CA TYR A 53 -10.28 23.63 8.95
C TYR A 53 -11.75 23.89 9.28
N LEU A 54 -12.03 25.03 9.92
CA LEU A 54 -13.29 25.35 10.60
C LEU A 54 -13.83 24.27 11.56
N ARG A 55 -13.05 23.26 11.96
CA ARG A 55 -13.50 22.04 12.67
C ARG A 55 -14.45 21.16 11.83
N GLY A 56 -14.18 21.02 10.54
CA GLY A 56 -14.92 20.13 9.62
C GLY A 56 -15.54 20.86 8.42
N LEU A 57 -15.04 20.55 7.23
CA LEU A 57 -15.65 20.82 5.91
C LEU A 57 -16.04 19.50 5.23
N PRO A 58 -17.06 19.47 4.35
CA PRO A 58 -17.27 18.37 3.42
C PRO A 58 -16.00 18.02 2.64
N PHE A 59 -15.75 16.73 2.47
CA PHE A 59 -14.55 16.18 1.83
C PHE A 59 -14.94 15.12 0.79
N ALA A 60 -14.20 14.99 -0.30
CA ALA A 60 -14.30 13.88 -1.24
C ALA A 60 -12.92 13.54 -1.82
N GLN A 61 -12.72 12.27 -2.18
CA GLN A 61 -11.49 11.82 -2.82
C GLN A 61 -11.75 11.40 -4.27
N VAL A 62 -10.83 11.79 -5.16
CA VAL A 62 -10.68 11.29 -6.54
C VAL A 62 -9.25 10.72 -6.61
N PRO A 63 -9.04 9.48 -6.13
CA PRO A 63 -7.72 8.87 -6.16
C PRO A 63 -7.23 8.67 -7.61
N THR A 64 -5.98 9.02 -7.90
CA THR A 64 -5.38 8.94 -9.24
C THR A 64 -4.13 8.04 -9.31
N SER A 65 -3.94 7.18 -8.32
CA SER A 65 -2.95 6.10 -8.37
C SER A 65 -3.57 4.82 -7.80
N LEU A 66 -3.18 3.67 -8.34
CA LEU A 66 -3.69 2.35 -7.96
C LEU A 66 -3.73 2.19 -6.42
N LEU A 67 -2.60 2.39 -5.73
CA LEU A 67 -2.51 2.35 -4.27
C LEU A 67 -3.48 3.29 -3.54
N ALA A 68 -3.84 4.42 -4.12
CA ALA A 68 -4.81 5.36 -3.52
C ALA A 68 -6.25 4.93 -3.74
N MET A 69 -6.58 4.42 -4.94
CA MET A 69 -7.88 3.81 -5.27
C MET A 69 -8.12 2.58 -4.37
N MET A 70 -7.04 1.87 -4.07
CA MET A 70 -7.02 0.61 -3.34
C MET A 70 -7.00 0.70 -1.82
N ASP A 71 -6.34 1.69 -1.22
CA ASP A 71 -6.14 1.78 0.23
C ASP A 71 -6.35 3.22 0.74
N ALA A 72 -5.49 4.16 0.34
CA ALA A 72 -5.41 5.48 0.99
C ALA A 72 -6.67 6.38 0.83
N ALA A 73 -7.55 6.10 -0.12
CA ALA A 73 -8.83 6.81 -0.23
C ALA A 73 -9.92 6.32 0.75
N ILE A 74 -9.70 5.17 1.40
CA ILE A 74 -10.77 4.36 2.01
C ILE A 74 -10.52 4.18 3.52
N GLY A 75 -11.61 4.05 4.28
CA GLY A 75 -11.57 3.96 5.74
C GLY A 75 -11.33 5.30 6.47
N GLY A 76 -11.00 6.38 5.76
CA GLY A 76 -10.98 7.74 6.29
C GLY A 76 -9.91 8.00 7.35
N LYS A 77 -8.77 7.30 7.29
CA LYS A 77 -7.53 7.78 7.93
C LYS A 77 -7.02 8.97 7.13
N CYS A 78 -6.62 10.04 7.81
CA CYS A 78 -6.06 11.22 7.17
C CYS A 78 -4.94 11.79 8.04
N ALA A 79 -3.69 11.71 7.59
CA ALA A 79 -2.51 12.02 8.41
C ALA A 79 -1.43 12.84 7.69
N VAL A 80 -0.54 13.41 8.50
CA VAL A 80 0.69 14.10 8.07
C VAL A 80 1.87 13.61 8.89
N ASP A 81 3.04 13.72 8.28
CA ASP A 81 4.31 13.29 8.82
C ASP A 81 4.91 14.37 9.73
N LEU A 82 5.62 13.91 10.77
CA LEU A 82 6.51 14.73 11.58
C LEU A 82 7.96 14.32 11.32
N PRO A 83 8.96 15.17 11.63
CA PRO A 83 10.38 14.77 11.63
C PRO A 83 10.70 13.55 12.52
N GLN A 84 9.82 13.24 13.49
CA GLN A 84 9.91 12.10 14.38
C GLN A 84 9.27 10.80 13.84
N GLY A 85 8.54 10.85 12.72
CA GLY A 85 7.93 9.66 12.11
C GLY A 85 6.71 9.93 11.23
N LYS A 86 6.38 8.96 10.38
CA LYS A 86 5.26 9.04 9.43
C LYS A 86 3.90 8.91 10.11
N ASN A 87 2.90 9.60 9.57
CA ASN A 87 1.48 9.55 9.97
C ASN A 87 1.19 9.78 11.47
N LEU A 88 2.12 10.38 12.23
CA LEU A 88 2.01 10.55 13.68
C LEU A 88 0.95 11.59 14.10
N VAL A 89 0.60 12.52 13.21
CA VAL A 89 -0.45 13.52 13.44
C VAL A 89 -1.53 13.33 12.39
N GLY A 90 -2.77 13.14 12.81
CA GLY A 90 -3.87 12.85 11.90
C GLY A 90 -5.24 12.94 12.53
N ALA A 91 -6.26 12.61 11.75
CA ALA A 91 -7.64 12.51 12.14
C ALA A 91 -8.30 11.30 11.46
N PHE A 92 -9.34 10.76 12.09
CA PHE A 92 -10.29 9.87 11.40
C PHE A 92 -11.42 10.74 10.85
N TYR A 93 -11.47 10.93 9.53
CA TYR A 93 -12.42 11.81 8.86
C TYR A 93 -12.89 11.20 7.54
N GLN A 94 -14.16 10.81 7.49
CA GLN A 94 -14.71 10.10 6.32
C GLN A 94 -15.02 11.06 5.17
N PRO A 95 -14.62 10.75 3.93
CA PRO A 95 -15.11 11.47 2.76
C PRO A 95 -16.62 11.26 2.58
N LYS A 96 -17.30 12.22 1.96
CA LYS A 96 -18.71 12.14 1.56
C LYS A 96 -18.92 11.15 0.42
N PHE A 97 -17.93 11.02 -0.45
CA PHE A 97 -17.80 9.98 -1.45
C PHE A 97 -16.33 9.82 -1.83
N VAL A 98 -15.96 8.61 -2.26
CA VAL A 98 -14.74 8.35 -3.02
C VAL A 98 -15.20 8.14 -4.46
N LEU A 99 -14.79 9.01 -5.37
CA LEU A 99 -14.98 8.81 -6.81
C LEU A 99 -13.74 8.07 -7.33
N SER A 100 -13.76 6.76 -7.11
CA SER A 100 -12.91 5.80 -7.78
C SER A 100 -13.82 4.91 -8.61
N ASP A 101 -13.48 4.69 -9.88
CA ASP A 101 -13.74 3.37 -10.45
C ASP A 101 -12.82 2.36 -9.72
N ASP A 102 -13.29 1.13 -9.51
CA ASP A 102 -13.23 0.51 -8.17
C ASP A 102 -12.17 -0.62 -7.94
N GLU A 103 -11.68 -0.77 -6.69
CA GLU A 103 -10.79 -1.90 -6.29
C GLU A 103 -10.89 -2.43 -4.82
N ARG A 104 -10.06 -2.08 -3.81
CA ARG A 104 -10.13 -2.61 -2.38
C ARG A 104 -10.72 -1.57 -1.41
N GLU A 105 -11.05 -1.68 -0.10
CA GLU A 105 -11.54 -2.67 0.92
C GLU A 105 -10.75 -3.96 1.29
N THR A 106 -10.92 -4.47 2.51
CA THR A 106 -10.07 -5.52 3.12
C THR A 106 -10.74 -6.47 4.14
N LEU A 107 -12.03 -6.37 4.43
CA LEU A 107 -12.76 -7.29 5.33
C LEU A 107 -13.71 -8.25 4.60
N GLY A 108 -14.15 -7.90 3.39
CA GLY A 108 -14.77 -8.80 2.43
C GLY A 108 -13.77 -9.39 1.42
N ILE A 109 -14.28 -9.74 0.22
CA ILE A 109 -13.51 -10.33 -0.89
C ILE A 109 -12.26 -9.54 -1.26
N ARG A 110 -12.28 -8.22 -1.09
CA ARG A 110 -11.23 -7.31 -1.54
C ARG A 110 -9.90 -7.43 -0.75
N ILE A 111 -9.87 -8.15 0.39
CA ILE A 111 -8.59 -8.54 1.05
C ILE A 111 -7.61 -9.23 0.08
N LEU A 112 -8.15 -9.90 -0.94
CA LEU A 112 -7.42 -10.61 -1.99
C LEU A 112 -6.56 -9.69 -2.87
N LEU A 113 -6.82 -8.38 -2.87
CA LEU A 113 -6.03 -7.39 -3.62
C LEU A 113 -4.74 -7.00 -2.85
N ASN A 114 -4.53 -7.53 -1.64
CA ASN A 114 -3.24 -7.51 -0.94
C ASN A 114 -2.31 -8.65 -1.40
N TYR A 115 -2.60 -9.31 -2.52
CA TYR A 115 -1.71 -10.28 -3.17
C TYR A 115 -0.30 -9.68 -3.36
N GLY A 116 0.74 -10.45 -3.03
CA GLY A 116 2.14 -10.01 -3.02
C GLY A 116 2.55 -9.00 -1.92
N HIS A 117 1.63 -8.20 -1.36
CA HIS A 117 1.97 -7.10 -0.45
C HIS A 117 2.61 -7.55 0.87
N THR A 118 2.38 -8.78 1.32
CA THR A 118 2.99 -9.34 2.54
C THR A 118 4.51 -9.40 2.44
N ILE A 119 5.03 -9.79 1.26
CA ILE A 119 6.47 -9.80 0.98
C ILE A 119 6.92 -8.40 0.52
N GLY A 120 6.13 -7.73 -0.33
CA GLY A 120 6.47 -6.38 -0.84
C GLY A 120 6.74 -5.36 0.27
N HIS A 121 5.82 -5.19 1.23
CA HIS A 121 6.02 -4.28 2.36
C HIS A 121 7.24 -4.67 3.22
N ALA A 122 7.55 -5.97 3.33
CA ALA A 122 8.71 -6.44 4.08
C ALA A 122 10.03 -6.15 3.34
N ILE A 123 10.05 -6.17 2.01
CA ILE A 123 11.16 -5.70 1.17
C ILE A 123 11.32 -4.18 1.32
N GLU A 124 10.24 -3.40 1.21
CA GLU A 124 10.29 -1.94 1.40
C GLU A 124 10.83 -1.55 2.79
N ALA A 125 10.40 -2.26 3.84
CA ALA A 125 10.86 -2.05 5.20
C ALA A 125 12.32 -2.47 5.42
N ALA A 126 12.74 -3.63 4.89
CA ALA A 126 14.11 -4.12 5.02
C ALA A 126 15.13 -3.28 4.23
N THR A 127 14.72 -2.70 3.10
CA THR A 127 15.55 -1.80 2.28
C THR A 127 15.52 -0.34 2.73
N GLY A 128 14.78 -0.01 3.81
CA GLY A 128 14.77 1.33 4.40
C GLY A 128 13.91 2.38 3.69
N TYR A 129 12.96 1.95 2.83
CA TYR A 129 12.05 2.78 2.03
C TYR A 129 12.74 3.75 1.07
N GLY A 130 13.09 3.26 -0.13
CA GLY A 130 13.56 4.09 -1.23
C GLY A 130 14.32 3.35 -2.34
N SER A 131 14.81 2.14 -2.06
CA SER A 131 15.50 1.30 -3.04
C SER A 131 14.57 0.65 -4.07
N PHE A 132 13.29 0.51 -3.73
CA PHE A 132 12.21 0.05 -4.61
C PHE A 132 11.07 1.07 -4.57
N LEU A 133 10.41 1.28 -5.70
CA LEU A 133 9.06 1.83 -5.74
C LEU A 133 8.07 0.77 -5.23
N HIS A 134 6.98 1.20 -4.61
CA HIS A 134 5.99 0.27 -4.03
C HIS A 134 5.48 -0.78 -5.04
N GLY A 135 5.21 -0.39 -6.29
CA GLY A 135 4.78 -1.33 -7.34
C GLY A 135 5.85 -2.37 -7.74
N GLU A 136 7.14 -2.01 -7.63
CA GLU A 136 8.26 -2.91 -7.87
C GLU A 136 8.40 -3.92 -6.73
N ALA A 137 8.32 -3.47 -5.47
CA ALA A 137 8.33 -4.35 -4.32
C ALA A 137 7.11 -5.30 -4.29
N VAL A 138 5.92 -4.81 -4.70
CA VAL A 138 4.73 -5.65 -4.87
C VAL A 138 4.91 -6.66 -6.01
N SER A 139 5.61 -6.33 -7.10
CA SER A 139 5.95 -7.30 -8.17
C SER A 139 6.78 -8.48 -7.66
N VAL A 140 7.90 -8.21 -6.98
CA VAL A 140 8.72 -9.24 -6.33
C VAL A 140 7.89 -10.03 -5.30
N GLY A 141 7.04 -9.33 -4.55
CA GLY A 141 6.13 -9.96 -3.60
C GLY A 141 5.09 -10.89 -4.24
N MET A 142 4.56 -10.54 -5.41
CA MET A 142 3.64 -11.40 -6.19
C MET A 142 4.36 -12.64 -6.72
N MET A 143 5.63 -12.53 -7.14
CA MET A 143 6.44 -13.70 -7.49
C MET A 143 6.68 -14.62 -6.28
N GLY A 144 6.91 -14.05 -5.09
CA GLY A 144 6.96 -14.82 -3.85
C GLY A 144 5.66 -15.55 -3.54
N ALA A 145 4.52 -14.84 -3.61
CA ALA A 145 3.21 -15.42 -3.38
C ALA A 145 2.84 -16.51 -4.42
N ALA A 146 3.27 -16.37 -5.68
CA ALA A 146 3.09 -17.39 -6.72
C ALA A 146 3.94 -18.65 -6.45
N ARG A 147 5.24 -18.50 -6.13
CA ARG A 147 6.13 -19.64 -5.81
C ARG A 147 5.68 -20.36 -4.52
N ILE A 148 5.09 -19.65 -3.55
CA ILE A 148 4.42 -20.26 -2.38
C ILE A 148 3.17 -21.04 -2.81
N GLY A 149 2.33 -20.47 -3.68
CA GLY A 149 1.14 -21.14 -4.21
C GLY A 149 1.47 -22.44 -4.96
N GLU A 150 2.48 -22.42 -5.82
CA GLU A 150 3.02 -23.59 -6.53
C GLU A 150 3.48 -24.68 -5.56
N ALA A 151 4.33 -24.33 -4.58
CA ALA A 151 4.83 -25.30 -3.60
C ALA A 151 3.74 -25.84 -2.65
N MET A 152 2.61 -25.16 -2.51
CA MET A 152 1.41 -25.64 -1.81
C MET A 152 0.45 -26.42 -2.73
N GLY A 153 0.76 -26.59 -4.02
CA GLY A 153 -0.09 -27.29 -5.00
C GLY A 153 -1.32 -26.49 -5.45
N MET A 154 -1.33 -25.17 -5.21
CA MET A 154 -2.41 -24.23 -5.52
C MET A 154 -2.21 -23.50 -6.85
N MET A 155 -1.03 -23.60 -7.46
CA MET A 155 -0.74 -23.11 -8.81
C MET A 155 0.09 -24.16 -9.56
N SER A 156 -0.09 -24.24 -10.88
CA SER A 156 0.84 -24.96 -11.76
C SER A 156 2.05 -24.10 -12.14
N SER A 157 3.18 -24.73 -12.48
CA SER A 157 4.38 -24.00 -12.93
C SER A 157 4.12 -23.14 -14.17
N ASP A 158 3.26 -23.61 -15.10
CA ASP A 158 2.82 -22.83 -16.26
C ASP A 158 2.09 -21.53 -15.86
N GLU A 159 1.38 -21.52 -14.74
CA GLU A 159 0.70 -20.33 -14.23
C GLU A 159 1.66 -19.36 -13.51
N VAL A 160 2.63 -19.88 -12.76
CA VAL A 160 3.71 -19.05 -12.19
C VAL A 160 4.52 -18.40 -13.32
N GLU A 161 4.88 -19.15 -14.36
CA GLU A 161 5.61 -18.64 -15.52
C GLU A 161 4.79 -17.61 -16.30
N ARG A 162 3.48 -17.82 -16.48
CA ARG A 162 2.60 -16.82 -17.09
C ARG A 162 2.54 -15.51 -16.29
N GLN A 163 2.58 -15.58 -14.96
CA GLN A 163 2.70 -14.37 -14.13
C GLN A 163 4.09 -13.72 -14.27
N ARG A 164 5.15 -14.52 -14.23
CA ARG A 164 6.55 -14.06 -14.38
C ARG A 164 6.74 -13.30 -15.69
N SER A 165 6.39 -13.94 -16.81
CA SER A 165 6.41 -13.37 -18.15
C SER A 165 5.58 -12.09 -18.28
N LEU A 166 4.43 -11.99 -17.59
CA LEU A 166 3.61 -10.79 -17.61
C LEU A 166 4.29 -9.61 -16.89
N LEU A 167 4.80 -9.82 -15.67
CA LEU A 167 5.49 -8.79 -14.89
C LEU A 167 6.78 -8.32 -15.60
N GLU A 168 7.54 -9.26 -16.15
CA GLU A 168 8.71 -9.02 -17.00
C GLU A 168 8.37 -8.17 -18.23
N SER A 169 7.23 -8.41 -18.89
CA SER A 169 6.79 -7.63 -20.06
C SER A 169 6.47 -6.16 -19.75
N TYR A 170 6.19 -5.83 -18.49
CA TYR A 170 6.04 -4.46 -18.00
C TYR A 170 7.33 -3.85 -17.43
N GLY A 171 8.45 -4.59 -17.47
CA GLY A 171 9.74 -4.15 -16.92
C GLY A 171 9.78 -4.10 -15.39
N LEU A 172 8.87 -4.81 -14.70
CA LEU A 172 8.84 -4.87 -13.25
C LEU A 172 9.83 -5.93 -12.72
N PRO A 173 10.53 -5.69 -11.61
CA PRO A 173 11.46 -6.67 -11.05
C PRO A 173 10.71 -7.90 -10.50
N LEU A 174 11.34 -9.05 -10.69
CA LEU A 174 10.86 -10.37 -10.25
C LEU A 174 11.59 -10.85 -8.98
N THR A 175 12.81 -10.34 -8.79
CA THR A 175 13.77 -10.62 -7.72
C THR A 175 14.10 -9.32 -6.99
N CYS A 176 14.56 -9.41 -5.74
CA CYS A 176 14.97 -8.24 -4.95
C CYS A 176 16.50 -8.05 -4.87
N GLY A 177 17.28 -8.92 -5.53
CA GLY A 177 18.74 -8.96 -5.41
C GLY A 177 19.23 -9.43 -4.03
N GLU A 178 20.55 -9.34 -3.80
CA GLU A 178 21.13 -9.71 -2.51
C GLU A 178 20.57 -8.84 -1.37
N MET A 179 19.91 -9.47 -0.40
CA MET A 179 19.33 -8.80 0.77
C MET A 179 19.47 -9.65 2.04
N ASP A 180 19.37 -9.00 3.19
CA ASP A 180 19.22 -9.68 4.48
C ASP A 180 17.82 -10.31 4.61
N ILE A 181 17.76 -11.62 4.32
CA ILE A 181 16.55 -12.46 4.46
C ILE A 181 16.04 -12.48 5.92
N ALA A 182 16.92 -12.35 6.92
CA ALA A 182 16.50 -12.24 8.31
C ALA A 182 15.86 -10.87 8.60
N ALA A 183 16.31 -9.78 7.99
CA ALA A 183 15.65 -8.49 8.07
C ALA A 183 14.23 -8.52 7.44
N VAL A 184 14.09 -9.11 6.24
CA VAL A 184 12.77 -9.30 5.59
C VAL A 184 11.85 -10.18 6.44
N SER A 185 12.37 -11.29 6.97
CA SER A 185 11.61 -12.20 7.84
C SER A 185 11.15 -11.51 9.12
N ASN A 186 12.01 -10.70 9.74
CA ASN A 186 11.65 -9.86 10.90
C ASN A 186 10.64 -8.77 10.54
N ALA A 187 10.67 -8.21 9.33
CA ALA A 187 9.71 -7.22 8.86
C ALA A 187 8.30 -7.81 8.62
N MET A 188 8.20 -9.04 8.08
CA MET A 188 6.90 -9.75 7.99
C MET A 188 6.29 -10.08 9.36
N LEU A 189 7.14 -10.23 10.39
CA LEU A 189 6.72 -10.58 11.76
C LEU A 189 6.46 -9.34 12.65
N SER A 190 7.09 -8.20 12.38
CA SER A 190 7.00 -7.00 13.21
C SER A 190 5.58 -6.41 13.25
N ASP A 191 4.88 -6.44 12.11
CA ASP A 191 3.47 -6.05 11.94
C ASP A 191 2.49 -6.84 12.85
N LYS A 192 2.91 -7.98 13.42
CA LYS A 192 2.03 -8.91 14.16
C LYS A 192 2.51 -9.30 15.57
N LYS A 193 3.45 -8.56 16.16
CA LYS A 193 3.98 -8.79 17.54
C LYS A 193 2.95 -8.71 18.69
N VAL A 194 1.67 -8.43 18.42
CA VAL A 194 0.65 -8.11 19.44
C VAL A 194 -0.21 -9.30 19.88
N ALA A 195 -0.38 -10.37 19.08
CA ALA A 195 -1.47 -11.33 19.30
C ALA A 195 -1.20 -12.82 19.00
N GLY A 196 0.03 -13.24 18.70
CA GLY A 196 0.36 -14.67 18.47
C GLY A 196 -0.41 -15.33 17.31
N ARG A 197 -0.94 -14.53 16.37
CA ARG A 197 -1.67 -15.01 15.19
C ARG A 197 -0.71 -15.26 14.04
N ALA A 198 -0.89 -16.38 13.34
CA ALA A 198 -0.17 -16.68 12.11
C ALA A 198 -0.33 -15.59 11.05
N ILE A 199 0.63 -15.50 10.13
CA ILE A 199 0.54 -14.60 8.98
C ILE A 199 -0.63 -15.07 8.11
N ARG A 200 -1.61 -14.19 7.88
CA ARG A 200 -2.61 -14.36 6.83
C ARG A 200 -1.98 -13.98 5.49
N TRP A 201 -1.69 -14.99 4.70
CA TRP A 201 -1.22 -14.88 3.33
C TRP A 201 -2.39 -14.67 2.38
N VAL A 202 -2.12 -13.95 1.29
CA VAL A 202 -2.98 -13.89 0.11
C VAL A 202 -2.24 -14.61 -1.02
N LEU A 203 -2.84 -15.66 -1.55
CA LEU A 203 -2.27 -16.54 -2.58
C LEU A 203 -3.28 -16.70 -3.72
N LEU A 204 -2.86 -17.31 -4.83
CA LEU A 204 -3.76 -17.78 -5.88
C LEU A 204 -3.98 -19.29 -5.75
N ASP A 205 -5.17 -19.73 -6.18
CA ASP A 205 -5.65 -21.11 -6.26
C ASP A 205 -6.11 -21.32 -7.72
N GLY A 206 -5.13 -21.24 -8.64
CA GLY A 206 -5.29 -20.99 -10.06
C GLY A 206 -5.39 -19.50 -10.44
N ILE A 207 -4.97 -19.14 -11.66
CA ILE A 207 -5.03 -17.75 -12.16
C ILE A 207 -6.47 -17.23 -12.18
N GLY A 208 -6.68 -16.08 -11.52
CA GLY A 208 -7.99 -15.42 -11.40
C GLY A 208 -8.80 -15.82 -10.16
N ASN A 209 -8.35 -16.83 -9.40
CA ASN A 209 -8.98 -17.26 -8.15
C ASN A 209 -8.02 -16.99 -6.98
N ALA A 210 -8.18 -15.85 -6.33
CA ALA A 210 -7.37 -15.49 -5.16
C ALA A 210 -8.02 -15.98 -3.85
N THR A 211 -7.20 -16.38 -2.88
CA THR A 211 -7.66 -16.92 -1.59
C THR A 211 -6.75 -16.50 -0.43
N THR A 212 -7.19 -16.70 0.81
CA THR A 212 -6.40 -16.40 2.02
C THR A 212 -6.04 -17.66 2.80
N ARG A 213 -4.75 -17.82 3.13
CA ARG A 213 -4.21 -18.95 3.91
C ARG A 213 -3.58 -18.45 5.21
N ASN A 214 -3.60 -19.27 6.26
CA ASN A 214 -2.97 -18.94 7.56
C ASN A 214 -1.99 -20.05 8.00
N ASP A 215 -1.70 -20.98 7.10
CA ASP A 215 -1.10 -22.30 7.30
C ASP A 215 0.09 -22.56 6.34
N VAL A 216 0.67 -21.48 5.80
CA VAL A 216 1.89 -21.52 4.98
C VAL A 216 3.08 -21.89 5.89
N PRO A 217 3.86 -22.94 5.58
CA PRO A 217 5.01 -23.35 6.41
C PRO A 217 6.13 -22.28 6.46
N PRO A 218 6.72 -21.96 7.62
CA PRO A 218 7.79 -20.96 7.73
C PRO A 218 9.02 -21.27 6.84
N GLU A 219 9.40 -22.54 6.78
CA GLU A 219 10.47 -23.08 5.93
C GLU A 219 10.20 -22.89 4.42
N LEU A 220 8.93 -22.92 3.98
CA LEU A 220 8.56 -22.56 2.61
C LEU A 220 8.70 -21.05 2.36
N VAL A 221 8.36 -20.22 3.35
CA VAL A 221 8.56 -18.76 3.26
C VAL A 221 10.05 -18.43 3.16
N HIS A 222 10.91 -19.07 3.99
CA HIS A 222 12.36 -18.86 3.97
C HIS A 222 12.97 -19.22 2.61
N SER A 223 12.69 -20.44 2.11
CA SER A 223 13.20 -20.90 0.81
C SER A 223 12.63 -20.11 -0.38
N THR A 224 11.45 -19.51 -0.23
CA THR A 224 10.93 -18.54 -1.21
C THR A 224 11.74 -17.24 -1.18
N LEU A 225 12.03 -16.68 0.00
CA LEU A 225 12.86 -15.48 0.11
C LEU A 225 14.29 -15.70 -0.42
N GLU A 226 14.90 -16.87 -0.15
CA GLU A 226 16.20 -17.25 -0.73
C GLU A 226 16.19 -17.28 -2.26
N ARG A 227 15.09 -17.70 -2.88
CA ARG A 227 14.91 -17.66 -4.34
C ARG A 227 14.64 -16.26 -4.87
N LEU A 228 13.95 -15.39 -4.12
CA LEU A 228 13.74 -13.99 -4.54
C LEU A 228 15.02 -13.15 -4.41
N SER A 229 15.93 -13.53 -3.50
CA SER A 229 17.22 -12.84 -3.31
C SER A 229 18.31 -13.28 -4.29
N ARG A 230 18.01 -14.20 -5.22
CA ARG A 230 18.93 -14.71 -6.23
C ARG A 230 18.32 -14.56 -7.61
N ASP A 231 19.13 -14.20 -8.59
CA ASP A 231 18.72 -14.12 -9.99
C ASP A 231 18.76 -15.51 -10.67
N GLU A 232 18.09 -16.48 -10.03
CA GLU A 232 17.92 -17.86 -10.52
C GLU A 232 16.51 -18.01 -11.14
N PRO A 233 16.37 -18.53 -12.37
CA PRO A 233 15.08 -18.73 -13.04
C PRO A 233 14.22 -19.84 -12.38
#